data_AF-G2FX88-F1
#
_entry.id   AF-G2FX88-F1
#
_cell.length_a   1.000
_cell.length_b   1.000
_cell.length_c   1.000
_cell.angle_alpha   90.00
_cell.angle_beta   90.00
_cell.angle_gamma   90.00
#
_symmetry.space_group_name_H-M   'P 1'
#
loop_
_entity.id
_entity.type
_entity.pdbx_description
1 polymer ?
#
loop_
_entity_poly.entity_id
_entity_poly.type
_entity_poly.pdbx_seq_one_letter_code
_entity_poly.pdbx_strand_id
1 'polypeptide(L)'
;MKKTKKALASLAIAGMAMTMIPFNAFANTTVPTRLAGITAEQTAVAIADQTGYTGTAILASSASYGASDALTAGPLAAFLNAPILLQGAGATLNADTKAELTKLNVTKVYVTSGTAVISQGVIDELKGMGITVESLGGVDRFETSVNIAKKMVELGAPVTKVAVAYGWLNQDALS
;
A
#
# COMPACT_ATOMS: atom_id res chain seq x y z
N MET A 1 -16.14 70.35 -33.49
CA MET A 1 -15.45 69.62 -32.38
C MET A 1 -16.39 68.88 -31.40
N LYS A 2 -17.60 68.41 -31.79
CA LYS A 2 -18.53 67.70 -30.87
C LYS A 2 -18.69 66.19 -31.11
N LYS A 3 -18.25 65.64 -32.24
CA LYS A 3 -18.46 64.22 -32.60
C LYS A 3 -17.35 63.27 -32.10
N THR A 4 -16.11 63.76 -31.92
CA THR A 4 -14.96 62.93 -31.50
C THR A 4 -14.96 62.57 -30.01
N LYS A 5 -15.54 63.41 -29.14
CA LYS A 5 -15.64 63.13 -27.69
C LYS A 5 -16.59 61.97 -27.36
N LYS A 6 -17.59 61.69 -28.21
CA LYS A 6 -18.52 60.55 -28.02
C LYS A 6 -17.86 59.21 -28.38
N ALA A 7 -16.97 59.18 -29.37
CA ALA A 7 -16.28 57.96 -29.81
C ALA A 7 -15.25 57.44 -28.79
N LEU A 8 -14.55 58.35 -28.09
CA LEU A 8 -13.62 57.95 -27.01
C LEU A 8 -14.33 57.39 -25.78
N ALA A 9 -15.49 57.95 -25.40
CA ALA A 9 -16.27 57.45 -24.28
C ALA A 9 -16.82 56.02 -24.56
N SER A 10 -17.23 55.73 -25.80
CA SER A 10 -17.69 54.39 -26.19
C SER A 10 -16.57 53.33 -26.22
N LEU A 11 -15.33 53.71 -26.57
CA LEU A 11 -14.19 52.79 -26.56
C LEU A 11 -13.76 52.41 -25.14
N ALA A 12 -13.83 53.35 -24.20
CA ALA A 12 -13.52 53.11 -22.78
C ALA A 12 -14.53 52.16 -22.12
N ILE A 13 -15.82 52.30 -22.47
CA ILE A 13 -16.88 51.41 -21.96
C ILE A 13 -16.75 49.99 -22.55
N ALA A 14 -16.38 49.87 -23.83
CA ALA A 14 -16.12 48.57 -24.45
C ALA A 14 -14.88 47.86 -23.85
N GLY A 15 -13.83 48.63 -23.52
CA GLY A 15 -12.63 48.11 -22.83
C GLY A 15 -12.91 47.63 -21.40
N MET A 16 -13.71 48.38 -20.63
CA MET A 16 -14.13 47.96 -19.27
C MET A 16 -15.08 46.76 -19.27
N ALA A 17 -15.90 46.59 -20.31
CA ALA A 17 -16.78 45.43 -20.44
C ALA A 17 -16.02 44.14 -20.75
N MET A 18 -14.90 44.21 -21.51
CA MET A 18 -14.07 43.02 -21.78
C MET A 18 -13.26 42.53 -20.57
N THR A 19 -13.02 43.39 -19.57
CA THR A 19 -12.33 43.00 -18.33
C THR A 19 -13.24 42.34 -17.29
N MET A 20 -14.54 42.24 -17.55
CA MET A 20 -15.53 41.63 -16.64
C MET A 20 -15.94 40.21 -17.04
N ILE A 21 -15.26 39.58 -18.00
CA ILE A 21 -15.42 38.14 -18.21
C ILE A 21 -14.74 37.47 -17.01
N PRO A 22 -15.47 36.73 -16.15
CA PRO A 22 -14.82 35.96 -15.10
C PRO A 22 -13.88 34.96 -15.76
N PHE A 23 -12.58 35.18 -15.62
CA PHE A 23 -11.61 34.11 -15.85
C PHE A 23 -11.87 33.06 -14.78
N ASN A 24 -12.59 32.01 -15.16
CA ASN A 24 -12.58 30.78 -14.39
C ASN A 24 -11.15 30.23 -14.47
N ALA A 25 -10.33 30.60 -13.48
CA ALA A 25 -9.08 29.92 -13.22
C ALA A 25 -9.44 28.53 -12.71
N PHE A 26 -9.63 27.57 -13.62
CA PHE A 26 -9.63 26.18 -13.23
C PHE A 26 -8.25 25.89 -12.66
N ALA A 27 -8.17 25.58 -11.38
CA ALA A 27 -6.97 24.98 -10.83
C ALA A 27 -6.66 23.77 -11.71
N ASN A 28 -5.44 23.70 -12.26
CA ASN A 28 -4.93 22.48 -12.88
C ASN A 28 -4.65 21.46 -11.76
N THR A 29 -5.70 21.06 -11.06
CA THR A 29 -5.64 20.04 -10.01
C THR A 29 -5.52 18.72 -10.73
N THR A 30 -4.30 18.16 -10.71
CA THR A 30 -4.12 16.73 -10.88
C THR A 30 -5.00 16.04 -9.84
N VAL A 31 -6.10 15.43 -10.28
CA VAL A 31 -6.90 14.58 -9.39
C VAL A 31 -5.97 13.46 -8.96
N PRO A 32 -5.70 13.28 -7.65
CA PRO A 32 -4.81 12.24 -7.19
C PRO A 32 -5.37 10.88 -7.61
N THR A 33 -4.52 10.03 -8.18
CA THR A 33 -4.87 8.64 -8.48
C THR A 33 -5.19 7.92 -7.18
N ARG A 34 -6.40 7.39 -7.06
CA ARG A 34 -6.80 6.54 -5.93
C ARG A 34 -6.43 5.10 -6.24
N LEU A 35 -5.65 4.48 -5.37
CA LEU A 35 -5.39 3.04 -5.36
C LEU A 35 -6.28 2.41 -4.29
N ALA A 36 -7.33 1.72 -4.70
CA ALA A 36 -8.31 1.14 -3.79
C ALA A 36 -9.09 0.00 -4.46
N GLY A 37 -9.57 -0.93 -3.63
CA GLY A 37 -10.56 -1.94 -3.98
C GLY A 37 -11.73 -1.93 -3.00
N ILE A 38 -12.66 -2.86 -3.18
CA ILE A 38 -13.80 -3.04 -2.25
C ILE A 38 -13.30 -3.65 -0.93
N THR A 39 -12.27 -4.51 -0.99
CA THR A 39 -11.65 -5.14 0.17
C THR A 39 -10.22 -4.63 0.41
N ALA A 40 -9.68 -4.98 1.58
CA ALA A 40 -8.28 -4.71 1.91
C ALA A 40 -7.33 -5.45 0.94
N GLU A 41 -7.63 -6.70 0.58
CA GLU A 41 -6.86 -7.51 -0.37
C GLU A 41 -6.84 -6.86 -1.75
N GLN A 42 -7.99 -6.42 -2.27
CA GLN A 42 -8.06 -5.72 -3.56
C GLN A 42 -7.32 -4.38 -3.53
N THR A 43 -7.34 -3.68 -2.40
CA THR A 43 -6.54 -2.46 -2.22
C THR A 43 -5.04 -2.78 -2.23
N ALA A 44 -4.62 -3.86 -1.57
CA ALA A 44 -3.23 -4.31 -1.58
C ALA A 44 -2.78 -4.71 -2.99
N VAL A 45 -3.64 -5.40 -3.77
CA VAL A 45 -3.40 -5.69 -5.20
C VAL A 45 -3.23 -4.39 -6.00
N ALA A 46 -4.15 -3.43 -5.86
CA ALA A 46 -4.06 -2.16 -6.58
C ALA A 46 -2.78 -1.37 -6.25
N ILE A 47 -2.25 -1.51 -5.03
CA ILE A 47 -0.96 -0.93 -4.62
C ILE A 47 0.20 -1.72 -5.24
N ALA A 48 0.17 -3.05 -5.16
CA ALA A 48 1.21 -3.92 -5.73
C ALA A 48 1.41 -3.65 -7.24
N ASP A 49 0.33 -3.39 -7.96
CA ASP A 49 0.32 -3.04 -9.38
C ASP A 49 1.14 -1.79 -9.74
N GLN A 50 1.40 -0.91 -8.77
CA GLN A 50 2.21 0.29 -9.00
C GLN A 50 3.71 0.06 -8.84
N THR A 51 4.12 -1.11 -8.32
CA THR A 51 5.50 -1.34 -7.90
C THR A 51 6.38 -2.01 -8.96
N GLY A 52 5.78 -2.83 -9.83
CA GLY A 52 6.53 -3.67 -10.78
C GLY A 52 7.35 -4.79 -10.13
N TYR A 53 7.16 -5.05 -8.83
CA TYR A 53 7.89 -6.08 -8.09
C TYR A 53 7.49 -7.49 -8.52
N THR A 54 8.46 -8.42 -8.52
CA THR A 54 8.26 -9.81 -8.93
C THR A 54 9.09 -10.76 -8.07
N GLY A 55 8.77 -12.06 -8.11
CA GLY A 55 9.57 -13.12 -7.48
C GLY A 55 9.38 -13.28 -5.98
N THR A 56 9.36 -12.21 -5.19
CA THR A 56 9.14 -12.26 -3.74
C THR A 56 7.94 -11.43 -3.33
N ALA A 57 7.13 -11.93 -2.39
CA ALA A 57 6.06 -11.17 -1.75
C ALA A 57 6.04 -11.39 -0.23
N ILE A 58 5.42 -10.45 0.49
CA ILE A 58 5.10 -10.58 1.91
C ILE A 58 3.61 -10.82 2.03
N LEU A 59 3.21 -11.85 2.78
CA LEU A 59 1.81 -12.12 3.09
C LEU A 59 1.52 -11.74 4.54
N ALA A 60 0.64 -10.76 4.72
CA ALA A 60 0.22 -10.26 6.01
C ALA A 60 -1.29 -10.42 6.20
N SER A 61 -1.77 -10.40 7.45
CA SER A 61 -3.20 -10.53 7.72
C SER A 61 -3.93 -9.20 7.56
N SER A 62 -5.09 -9.23 6.89
CA SER A 62 -6.06 -8.11 6.92
C SER A 62 -7.05 -8.22 8.10
N ALA A 63 -7.03 -9.33 8.86
CA ALA A 63 -7.93 -9.52 10.00
C ALA A 63 -7.49 -8.64 11.18
N SER A 64 -8.46 -8.08 11.92
CA SER A 64 -8.18 -7.13 13.00
C SER A 64 -7.22 -7.66 14.08
N TYR A 65 -7.28 -8.96 14.39
CA TYR A 65 -6.41 -9.59 15.38
C TYR A 65 -4.99 -9.89 14.88
N GLY A 66 -4.76 -9.82 13.56
CA GLY A 66 -3.44 -9.96 12.92
C GLY A 66 -2.84 -8.63 12.45
N ALA A 67 -3.52 -7.50 12.67
CA ALA A 67 -3.10 -6.21 12.14
C ALA A 67 -1.75 -5.73 12.70
N SER A 68 -1.46 -6.00 13.98
CA SER A 68 -0.18 -5.60 14.59
C SER A 68 1.01 -6.31 13.93
N ASP A 69 0.85 -7.59 13.60
CA ASP A 69 1.85 -8.37 12.87
C ASP A 69 2.09 -7.79 11.47
N ALA A 70 1.01 -7.44 10.77
CA ALA A 70 1.08 -6.85 9.44
C ALA A 70 1.88 -5.54 9.40
N LEU A 71 1.78 -4.69 10.44
CA LEU A 71 2.50 -3.42 10.50
C LEU A 71 4.02 -3.60 10.58
N THR A 72 4.48 -4.71 11.17
CA THR A 72 5.91 -5.01 11.28
C THR A 72 6.53 -5.47 9.95
N ALA A 73 5.72 -5.76 8.94
CA ALA A 73 6.16 -6.22 7.62
C ALA A 73 6.84 -5.12 6.77
N GLY A 74 6.52 -3.85 7.02
CA GLY A 74 6.93 -2.71 6.18
C GLY A 74 8.45 -2.66 5.91
N PRO A 75 9.31 -2.66 6.95
CA PRO A 75 10.76 -2.64 6.76
C PRO A 75 11.31 -3.81 5.93
N LEU A 76 10.77 -5.02 6.13
CA LEU A 76 11.18 -6.21 5.35
C LEU A 76 10.75 -6.09 3.88
N ALA A 77 9.51 -5.66 3.63
CA ALA A 77 8.99 -5.45 2.28
C ALA A 77 9.82 -4.41 1.51
N ALA A 78 10.13 -3.28 2.16
CA ALA A 78 10.97 -2.24 1.59
C ALA A 78 12.39 -2.73 1.28
N PHE A 79 13.00 -3.47 2.21
CA PHE A 79 14.34 -4.04 2.01
C PHE A 79 14.39 -5.03 0.84
N LEU A 80 13.35 -5.83 0.67
CA LEU A 80 13.27 -6.86 -0.38
C LEU A 80 12.76 -6.34 -1.73
N ASN A 81 12.29 -5.08 -1.83
CA ASN A 81 11.52 -4.60 -2.98
C ASN A 81 10.38 -5.57 -3.32
N ALA A 82 9.57 -5.90 -2.31
CA ALA A 82 8.49 -6.88 -2.40
C ALA A 82 7.15 -6.24 -2.01
N PRO A 83 6.03 -6.61 -2.67
CA PRO A 83 4.73 -6.11 -2.28
C PRO A 83 4.26 -6.80 -0.98
N ILE A 84 3.48 -6.07 -0.19
CA ILE A 84 2.70 -6.66 0.90
C ILE A 84 1.32 -6.98 0.34
N LEU A 85 1.00 -8.26 0.22
CA LEU A 85 -0.34 -8.75 -0.09
C LEU A 85 -1.02 -9.19 1.19
N LEU A 86 -2.36 -9.18 1.17
CA LEU A 86 -3.17 -9.40 2.36
C LEU A 86 -3.96 -10.71 2.31
N GLN A 87 -4.15 -11.29 3.48
CA GLN A 87 -4.97 -12.47 3.68
C GLN A 87 -5.99 -12.22 4.80
N GLY A 88 -7.28 -12.34 4.44
CA GLY A 88 -8.38 -12.33 5.38
C GLY A 88 -8.46 -13.59 6.23
N ALA A 89 -9.41 -13.59 7.17
CA ALA A 89 -9.71 -14.77 7.97
C ALA A 89 -10.20 -15.93 7.09
N GLY A 90 -9.79 -17.16 7.42
CA GLY A 90 -10.25 -18.36 6.73
C GLY A 90 -9.17 -19.41 6.53
N ALA A 91 -9.59 -20.53 5.93
CA ALA A 91 -8.76 -21.70 5.69
C ALA A 91 -8.09 -21.72 4.29
N THR A 92 -8.50 -20.82 3.39
CA THR A 92 -8.10 -20.81 1.97
C THR A 92 -7.48 -19.47 1.61
N LEU A 93 -6.52 -19.49 0.68
CA LEU A 93 -5.88 -18.28 0.18
C LEU A 93 -6.92 -17.40 -0.53
N ASN A 94 -6.91 -16.10 -0.23
CA ASN A 94 -7.81 -15.14 -0.86
C ASN A 94 -7.59 -15.14 -2.39
N ALA A 95 -8.69 -15.12 -3.15
CA ALA A 95 -8.65 -15.26 -4.60
C ALA A 95 -7.92 -14.10 -5.31
N ASP A 96 -8.10 -12.85 -4.84
CA ASP A 96 -7.43 -11.68 -5.40
C ASP A 96 -5.92 -11.75 -5.11
N THR A 97 -5.55 -12.09 -3.88
CA THR A 97 -4.14 -12.31 -3.50
C THR A 97 -3.50 -13.44 -4.28
N LYS A 98 -4.21 -14.55 -4.48
CA LYS A 98 -3.74 -15.69 -5.29
C LYS A 98 -3.49 -15.32 -6.74
N ALA A 99 -4.42 -14.57 -7.35
CA ALA A 99 -4.28 -14.08 -8.70
C ALA A 99 -3.06 -13.16 -8.83
N GLU A 100 -2.86 -12.27 -7.86
CA GLU A 100 -1.74 -11.33 -7.87
C GLU A 100 -0.39 -12.02 -7.68
N LEU A 101 -0.29 -12.99 -6.76
CA LEU A 101 0.92 -13.83 -6.61
C LEU A 101 1.32 -14.50 -7.93
N THR A 102 0.33 -14.98 -8.69
CA THR A 102 0.54 -15.63 -9.99
C THR A 102 1.00 -14.61 -11.03
N LYS A 103 0.32 -13.46 -11.11
CA LYS A 103 0.64 -12.37 -12.05
C LYS A 103 2.05 -11.82 -11.84
N LEU A 104 2.48 -11.68 -10.59
CA LEU A 104 3.80 -11.17 -10.22
C LEU A 104 4.90 -12.25 -10.28
N ASN A 105 4.59 -13.47 -10.74
CA ASN A 105 5.50 -14.61 -10.81
C ASN A 105 6.23 -14.84 -9.47
N VAL A 106 5.49 -14.81 -8.36
CA VAL A 106 6.07 -14.97 -7.03
C VAL A 106 6.51 -16.42 -6.83
N THR A 107 7.76 -16.62 -6.41
CA THR A 107 8.37 -17.91 -6.10
C THR A 107 8.73 -18.03 -4.61
N LYS A 108 8.77 -16.92 -3.88
CA LYS A 108 8.99 -16.89 -2.43
C LYS A 108 7.99 -15.98 -1.71
N VAL A 109 7.41 -16.47 -0.62
CA VAL A 109 6.52 -15.70 0.25
C VAL A 109 7.01 -15.75 1.69
N TYR A 110 7.13 -14.58 2.31
CA TYR A 110 7.31 -14.45 3.77
C TYR A 110 5.97 -14.21 4.44
N VAL A 111 5.58 -15.09 5.37
CA VAL A 111 4.29 -14.99 6.07
C VAL A 111 4.51 -14.36 7.44
N THR A 112 3.93 -13.19 7.68
CA THR A 112 4.24 -12.37 8.88
C THR A 112 3.34 -12.65 10.07
N SER A 113 2.52 -13.70 10.05
CA SER A 113 1.65 -14.04 11.19
C SER A 113 1.70 -15.53 11.50
N GLY A 114 1.42 -15.87 12.76
CA GLY A 114 1.33 -17.26 13.20
C GLY A 114 0.14 -17.99 12.58
N THR A 115 0.12 -19.33 12.69
CA THR A 115 -0.92 -20.17 12.07
C THR A 115 -2.32 -19.98 12.65
N ALA A 116 -2.42 -19.40 13.85
CA ALA A 116 -3.69 -18.95 14.42
C ALA A 116 -4.33 -17.79 13.65
N VAL A 117 -3.54 -17.07 12.84
CA VAL A 117 -3.97 -15.89 12.07
C VAL A 117 -4.04 -16.20 10.59
N ILE A 118 -2.94 -16.70 10.02
CA ILE A 118 -2.88 -17.18 8.63
C ILE A 118 -2.81 -18.70 8.71
N SER A 119 -3.94 -19.34 8.45
CA SER A 119 -4.11 -20.78 8.68
C SER A 119 -3.11 -21.64 7.91
N GLN A 120 -2.88 -22.86 8.42
CA GLN A 120 -2.04 -23.84 7.74
C GLN A 120 -2.56 -24.17 6.32
N GLY A 121 -3.89 -24.15 6.11
CA GLY A 121 -4.47 -24.36 4.78
C GLY A 121 -4.05 -23.32 3.75
N VAL A 122 -3.91 -22.05 4.14
CA VAL A 122 -3.37 -20.99 3.28
C VAL A 122 -1.90 -21.27 2.93
N ILE A 123 -1.10 -21.66 3.93
CA ILE A 123 0.32 -21.99 3.73
C ILE A 123 0.48 -23.18 2.78
N ASP A 124 -0.35 -24.20 2.93
CA ASP A 124 -0.33 -25.39 2.10
C ASP A 124 -0.77 -25.08 0.66
N GLU A 125 -1.74 -24.18 0.47
CA GLU A 125 -2.15 -23.71 -0.85
C GLU A 125 -1.02 -22.95 -1.56
N LEU A 126 -0.31 -22.06 -0.86
CA LEU A 126 0.88 -21.38 -1.40
C LEU A 126 1.95 -22.38 -1.84
N LYS A 127 2.27 -23.37 -1.00
CA LYS A 127 3.21 -24.44 -1.34
C LYS A 127 2.74 -25.26 -2.54
N GLY A 128 1.45 -25.54 -2.63
CA GLY A 128 0.82 -26.22 -3.76
C GLY A 128 0.93 -25.44 -5.07
N MET A 129 1.09 -24.12 -5.01
CA MET A 129 1.42 -23.26 -6.16
C MET A 129 2.91 -23.29 -6.54
N GLY A 130 3.74 -24.07 -5.85
CA GLY A 130 5.18 -24.12 -6.05
C GLY A 130 5.95 -22.97 -5.39
N ILE A 131 5.30 -22.22 -4.51
CA ILE A 131 5.90 -21.09 -3.80
C ILE A 131 6.65 -21.59 -2.57
N THR A 132 7.89 -21.14 -2.40
CA THR A 132 8.65 -21.34 -1.17
C THR A 132 8.09 -20.43 -0.09
N VAL A 133 7.54 -21.02 0.98
CA VAL A 133 6.95 -20.26 2.09
C VAL A 133 7.89 -20.25 3.29
N GLU A 134 8.16 -19.06 3.81
CA GLU A 134 8.92 -18.86 5.04
C GLU A 134 8.06 -18.15 6.08
N SER A 135 7.70 -18.86 7.16
CA SER A 135 6.87 -18.32 8.23
C SER A 135 7.72 -17.54 9.24
N LEU A 136 7.38 -16.27 9.43
CA LEU A 136 8.03 -15.36 10.39
C LEU A 136 7.15 -15.07 11.61
N GLY A 137 5.89 -15.51 11.60
CA GLY A 137 4.97 -15.35 12.72
C GLY A 137 5.47 -16.03 13.99
N GLY A 138 5.30 -15.36 15.14
CA GLY A 138 5.57 -15.90 16.46
C GLY A 138 4.31 -16.34 17.21
N VAL A 139 4.49 -16.73 18.48
CA VAL A 139 3.40 -17.00 19.44
C VAL A 139 2.61 -15.73 19.74
N ASP A 140 3.26 -14.57 19.66
CA ASP A 140 2.65 -13.26 19.81
C ASP A 140 3.27 -12.22 18.86
N ARG A 141 2.69 -11.01 18.86
CA ARG A 141 3.11 -9.88 18.03
C ARG A 141 4.53 -9.40 18.32
N PHE A 142 5.02 -9.58 19.54
CA PHE A 142 6.37 -9.17 19.93
C PHE A 142 7.37 -10.13 19.30
N GLU A 143 7.13 -11.42 19.41
CA GLU A 143 7.95 -12.44 18.78
C GLU A 143 7.92 -12.32 17.25
N THR A 144 6.76 -12.11 16.63
CA THR A 144 6.65 -11.81 15.19
C THR A 144 7.57 -10.66 14.78
N SER A 145 7.52 -9.53 15.51
CA SER A 145 8.37 -8.37 15.20
C SER A 145 9.87 -8.68 15.28
N VAL A 146 10.27 -9.48 16.27
CA VAL A 146 11.66 -9.90 16.48
C VAL A 146 12.10 -10.87 15.38
N ASN A 147 11.23 -11.81 14.98
CA ASN A 147 11.52 -12.76 13.91
C ASN A 147 11.73 -12.06 12.57
N ILE A 148 10.90 -11.07 12.25
CA ILE A 148 11.07 -10.24 11.05
C ILE A 148 12.40 -9.48 11.10
N ALA A 149 12.72 -8.83 12.23
CA ALA A 149 13.98 -8.11 12.40
C ALA A 149 15.20 -9.03 12.26
N LYS A 150 15.17 -10.22 12.89
CA LYS A 150 16.21 -11.24 12.73
C LYS A 150 16.34 -11.67 11.29
N LYS A 151 15.23 -11.85 10.58
CA LYS A 151 15.27 -12.26 9.18
C LYS A 151 15.91 -11.21 8.30
N MET A 152 15.62 -9.93 8.53
CA MET A 152 16.30 -8.84 7.83
C MET A 152 17.82 -8.90 8.04
N VAL A 153 18.28 -9.11 9.28
CA VAL A 153 19.72 -9.25 9.57
C VAL A 153 20.33 -10.47 8.88
N GLU A 154 19.65 -11.62 8.91
CA GLU A 154 20.09 -12.84 8.23
C GLU A 154 20.26 -12.63 6.72
N LEU A 155 19.35 -11.85 6.11
CA LEU A 155 19.39 -11.48 4.70
C LEU A 155 20.42 -10.36 4.39
N GLY A 156 21.16 -9.89 5.39
CA GLY A 156 22.21 -8.88 5.22
C GLY A 156 21.72 -7.43 5.21
N ALA A 157 20.52 -7.15 5.73
CA ALA A 157 20.04 -5.77 5.85
C ALA A 157 20.95 -4.94 6.79
N PRO A 158 21.37 -3.73 6.39
CA PRO A 158 22.22 -2.86 7.22
C PRO A 158 21.38 -2.16 8.30
N VAL A 159 20.97 -2.91 9.33
CA VAL A 159 20.17 -2.40 10.44
C VAL A 159 21.04 -1.54 11.36
N THR A 160 20.89 -0.21 11.25
CA THR A 160 21.60 0.78 12.08
C THR A 160 20.69 1.50 13.07
N LYS A 161 19.37 1.39 12.88
CA LYS A 161 18.33 2.03 13.69
C LYS A 161 17.14 1.09 13.84
N VAL A 162 16.41 1.24 14.94
CA VAL A 162 15.19 0.48 15.24
C VAL A 162 14.12 1.48 15.67
N ALA A 163 12.91 1.33 15.14
CA ALA A 163 11.71 2.00 15.65
C ALA A 163 11.00 1.07 16.64
N VAL A 164 10.60 1.60 17.79
CA VAL A 164 9.87 0.86 18.82
C VAL A 164 8.52 1.53 19.01
N ALA A 165 7.45 0.74 18.94
CA ALA A 165 6.09 1.19 19.13
C ALA A 165 5.38 0.33 20.18
N TYR A 166 4.31 0.87 20.77
CA TYR A 166 3.55 0.15 21.78
C TYR A 166 2.72 -0.97 21.14
N GLY A 167 3.05 -2.22 21.42
CA GLY A 167 2.45 -3.37 20.73
C GLY A 167 0.94 -3.51 20.85
N TRP A 168 0.27 -2.83 21.79
CA TRP A 168 -1.18 -2.93 21.99
C TRP A 168 -1.97 -1.79 21.33
N LEU A 169 -1.30 -0.75 20.82
CA LEU A 169 -1.90 0.34 20.06
C LEU A 169 -1.13 0.52 18.74
N ASN A 170 -1.82 0.30 17.64
CA ASN A 170 -1.21 0.13 16.32
C ASN A 170 -0.90 1.45 15.60
N GLN A 171 -1.36 2.59 16.12
CA GLN A 171 -1.30 3.88 15.43
C GLN A 171 0.14 4.39 15.28
N ASP A 172 0.95 4.28 16.34
CA ASP A 172 2.35 4.74 16.32
C ASP A 172 3.22 3.87 15.40
N ALA A 173 2.85 2.59 15.22
CA ALA A 173 3.54 1.71 14.28
C ALA A 173 3.15 1.98 12.81
N LEU A 174 2.02 2.66 12.58
CA LEU A 174 1.51 2.96 11.23
C LEU A 174 1.97 4.32 10.69
N SER A 175 2.24 5.29 11.57
CA SER A 175 2.60 6.68 11.21
C SER A 175 4.08 6.85 10.88
#